data_AF-A0A481C6I9-F1
#
_entry.id   AF-A0A481C6I9-F1
#
_cell.length_a   1.000
_cell.length_b   1.000
_cell.length_c   1.000
_cell.angle_alpha   90.00
_cell.angle_beta   90.00
_cell.angle_gamma   90.00
#
_symmetry.space_group_name_H-M   'P 1'
#
loop_
_entity.id
_entity.type
_entity.pdbx_description
1 polymer ?
#
loop_
_entity_poly.entity_id
_entity_poly.type
_entity_poly.pdbx_seq_one_letter_code
_entity_poly.pdbx_strand_id
1 'polypeptide(L)'
;MPLLWALLALGCLQLGSGVSLQPQLASVTFATNNPTLTTVALEKPLCMFDSSAALHGTYEVYLYVLVDSASSRNASVQDSTKTPLSSTPQETEGGRTGPYKAAAFDLSPCSDLPSLDAVRDVSQASEILNAYLVRVGINGTCLSDPNFRGLCNPPLSAATEYRFKYVLVNISTGLVQDQTLWSDPVRTNRLTPYSAIDTWPGRRSGGMIVITSILGSLPFFLLVGFAGAIVLSLMDMGGADGEMTHDSQITQEAVPKGTSEPSYTSVNRGPPLDRAEVYASKLQD
;
A
#
# COMPACT_ATOMS: atom_id res chain seq x y z
N MET A 1 -28.84 -55.15 9.80
CA MET A 1 -27.70 -54.66 8.99
C MET A 1 -27.83 -53.24 8.40
N PRO A 2 -28.96 -52.48 8.45
CA PRO A 2 -28.98 -51.10 7.93
C PRO A 2 -28.60 -50.04 8.97
N LEU A 3 -28.71 -50.35 10.27
CA LEU A 3 -28.43 -49.41 11.37
C LEU A 3 -26.93 -49.09 11.51
N LEU A 4 -26.06 -50.06 11.18
CA LEU A 4 -24.61 -49.92 11.29
C LEU A 4 -24.05 -48.96 10.21
N TRP A 5 -24.65 -48.97 9.02
CA TRP A 5 -24.31 -48.06 7.92
C TRP A 5 -24.77 -46.63 8.19
N ALA A 6 -25.91 -46.44 8.85
CA ALA A 6 -26.37 -45.11 9.27
C ALA A 6 -25.49 -44.49 10.37
N LEU A 7 -24.98 -45.30 11.30
CA LEU A 7 -24.04 -44.85 12.34
C LEU A 7 -22.65 -44.53 11.78
N LEU A 8 -22.19 -45.27 10.77
CA LEU A 8 -20.95 -44.96 10.04
C LEU A 8 -21.09 -43.67 9.20
N ALA A 9 -22.25 -43.43 8.59
CA ALA A 9 -22.51 -42.20 7.83
C ALA A 9 -22.67 -40.96 8.74
N LEU A 10 -23.27 -41.09 9.93
CA LEU A 10 -23.35 -40.00 10.91
C LEU A 10 -22.02 -39.76 11.64
N GLY A 11 -21.19 -40.80 11.84
CA GLY A 11 -19.86 -40.68 12.43
C GLY A 11 -18.84 -39.96 11.52
N CYS A 12 -19.03 -40.03 10.20
CA CYS A 12 -18.18 -39.32 9.24
C CYS A 12 -18.53 -37.83 9.06
N LEU A 13 -19.70 -37.38 9.53
CA LEU A 13 -20.08 -35.95 9.52
C LEU A 13 -19.59 -35.17 10.74
N GLN A 14 -19.07 -35.84 11.77
CA GLN A 14 -18.43 -35.22 12.94
C GLN A 14 -16.90 -35.23 12.88
N LEU A 15 -16.29 -35.57 11.73
CA LEU A 15 -14.93 -35.12 11.43
C LEU A 15 -15.03 -33.68 10.92
N GLY A 16 -15.30 -32.75 11.83
CA GLY A 16 -14.90 -31.37 11.63
C GLY A 16 -13.40 -31.42 11.33
N SER A 17 -13.04 -31.20 10.07
CA SER A 17 -11.64 -31.07 9.69
C SER A 17 -11.08 -29.98 10.59
N GLY A 18 -10.17 -30.34 11.50
CA GLY A 18 -9.39 -29.36 12.22
C GLY A 18 -8.69 -28.54 11.15
N VAL A 19 -9.21 -27.34 10.88
CA VAL A 19 -8.56 -26.43 9.95
C VAL A 19 -7.24 -26.12 10.63
N SER A 20 -6.15 -26.55 10.00
CA SER A 20 -4.81 -26.26 10.50
C SER A 20 -4.56 -24.79 10.27
N LEU A 21 -4.94 -23.98 11.26
CA LEU A 21 -4.91 -22.53 11.18
C LEU A 21 -3.46 -22.07 11.33
N GLN A 22 -3.08 -21.10 10.49
CA GLN A 22 -1.76 -20.49 10.46
C GLN A 22 -1.91 -18.97 10.62
N PRO A 23 -0.92 -18.27 11.23
CA PRO A 23 -0.96 -16.82 11.33
C PRO A 23 -1.03 -16.15 9.96
N GLN A 24 -1.84 -15.10 9.85
CA GLN A 24 -2.04 -14.35 8.62
C GLN A 24 -1.68 -12.87 8.82
N LEU A 25 -1.32 -12.21 7.72
CA LEU A 25 -1.12 -10.77 7.70
C LEU A 25 -2.44 -10.06 8.04
N ALA A 26 -2.32 -8.97 8.79
CA ALA A 26 -3.42 -8.07 9.03
C ALA A 26 -4.03 -7.59 7.71
N SER A 27 -5.35 -7.65 7.60
CA SER A 27 -6.09 -7.07 6.47
C SER A 27 -5.65 -5.63 6.19
N VAL A 28 -5.60 -5.27 4.90
CA VAL A 28 -5.25 -3.92 4.43
C VAL A 28 -6.18 -2.83 4.98
N THR A 29 -7.38 -3.20 5.43
CA THR A 29 -8.32 -2.31 6.12
C THR A 29 -7.78 -1.82 7.46
N PHE A 30 -7.00 -2.65 8.16
CA PHE A 30 -6.45 -2.32 9.48
C PHE A 30 -4.98 -1.86 9.42
N ALA A 31 -4.22 -2.35 8.45
CA ALA A 31 -2.80 -2.03 8.31
C ALA A 31 -2.43 -1.85 6.83
N THR A 32 -2.53 -0.61 6.34
CA THR A 32 -2.03 -0.24 5.01
C THR A 32 -0.50 -0.38 4.95
N ASN A 33 0.03 -0.83 3.81
CA ASN A 33 1.47 -1.01 3.57
C ASN A 33 2.14 -2.00 4.55
N ASN A 34 1.45 -3.12 4.83
CA ASN A 34 1.95 -4.21 5.64
C ASN A 34 2.38 -5.38 4.74
N PRO A 35 3.60 -5.95 4.88
CA PRO A 35 4.72 -5.57 5.76
C PRO A 35 5.35 -4.22 5.45
N THR A 36 6.04 -3.64 6.44
CA THR A 36 6.92 -2.48 6.25
C THR A 36 8.38 -2.93 6.09
N LEU A 37 9.32 -1.97 6.13
CA LEU A 37 10.75 -2.25 6.14
C LEU A 37 11.20 -3.08 7.35
N THR A 38 10.62 -2.80 8.52
CA THR A 38 11.08 -3.34 9.81
C THR A 38 9.95 -3.86 10.68
N THR A 39 8.70 -3.83 10.21
CA THR A 39 7.55 -4.28 10.99
C THR A 39 6.59 -5.12 10.17
N VAL A 40 5.89 -6.02 10.85
CA VAL A 40 4.82 -6.85 10.29
C VAL A 40 3.63 -6.76 11.26
N ALA A 41 2.43 -6.52 10.73
CA ALA A 41 1.19 -6.63 11.48
C ALA A 41 0.50 -7.96 11.13
N LEU A 42 0.12 -8.72 12.15
CA LEU A 42 -0.61 -9.98 12.00
C LEU A 42 -1.98 -9.85 12.67
N GLU A 43 -2.94 -10.61 12.16
CA GLU A 43 -4.21 -10.80 12.87
C GLU A 43 -3.95 -11.67 14.10
N LYS A 44 -4.50 -11.26 15.25
CA LYS A 44 -4.49 -12.10 16.45
C LYS A 44 -5.28 -13.38 16.18
N PRO A 45 -4.97 -14.49 16.89
CA PRO A 45 -5.64 -15.78 16.73
C PRO A 45 -7.03 -15.78 17.38
N LEU A 46 -7.90 -14.89 16.90
CA LEU A 46 -9.28 -14.75 17.35
C LEU A 46 -10.04 -16.02 17.01
N CYS A 47 -10.70 -16.63 18.00
CA CYS A 47 -11.49 -17.84 17.83
C CYS A 47 -10.73 -19.06 17.31
N MET A 48 -9.40 -19.01 17.36
CA MET A 48 -8.54 -20.08 16.85
C MET A 48 -8.28 -21.15 17.90
N PHE A 49 -8.21 -20.74 19.17
CA PHE A 49 -7.92 -21.61 20.31
C PHE A 49 -9.18 -22.06 21.06
N ASP A 50 -10.36 -22.01 20.42
CA ASP A 50 -11.58 -22.57 20.98
C ASP A 50 -11.52 -24.10 20.93
N SER A 51 -10.94 -24.69 21.97
CA SER A 51 -11.12 -26.12 22.21
C SER A 51 -12.59 -26.39 22.53
N SER A 52 -13.14 -27.49 22.02
CA SER A 52 -14.50 -27.95 22.36
C SER A 52 -14.69 -28.24 23.86
N ALA A 53 -13.62 -28.21 24.65
CA ALA A 53 -13.62 -28.20 26.10
C ALA A 53 -13.44 -26.77 26.62
N ALA A 54 -14.22 -26.39 27.65
CA ALA A 54 -14.05 -25.11 28.31
C ALA A 54 -12.59 -24.96 28.80
N LEU A 55 -11.90 -23.92 28.33
CA LEU A 55 -10.58 -23.57 28.82
C LEU A 55 -10.73 -23.08 30.28
N HIS A 56 -10.27 -23.90 31.23
CA HIS A 56 -10.30 -23.56 32.66
C HIS A 56 -8.93 -23.04 33.10
N GLY A 57 -8.85 -21.75 33.40
CA GLY A 57 -7.64 -21.10 33.90
C GLY A 57 -7.27 -19.82 33.16
N THR A 58 -6.11 -19.27 33.48
CA THR A 58 -5.53 -18.11 32.80
C THR A 58 -4.59 -18.56 31.70
N TYR A 59 -4.79 -18.02 30.50
CA TYR A 59 -4.04 -18.38 29.30
C TYR A 59 -3.44 -17.15 28.64
N GLU A 60 -2.21 -17.30 28.18
CA GLU A 60 -1.53 -16.33 27.34
C GLU A 60 -1.25 -16.92 25.97
N VAL A 61 -1.23 -16.06 24.97
CA VAL A 61 -0.78 -16.39 23.62
C VAL A 61 0.61 -15.81 23.41
N TYR A 62 1.56 -16.66 23.06
CA TYR A 62 2.90 -16.28 22.64
C TYR A 62 3.03 -16.28 21.12
N LEU A 63 3.62 -15.22 20.59
CA LEU A 63 3.98 -15.09 19.19
C LEU A 63 5.47 -15.35 19.02
N TYR A 64 5.82 -16.38 18.28
CA TYR A 64 7.19 -16.69 17.90
C TYR A 64 7.50 -16.20 16.48
N VAL A 65 8.74 -15.77 16.30
CA VAL A 65 9.28 -15.26 15.03
C VAL A 65 10.56 -16.00 14.70
N LEU A 66 10.74 -16.33 13.43
CA LEU A 66 11.92 -17.02 12.91
C LEU A 66 12.17 -16.58 11.46
N VAL A 67 13.42 -16.51 11.01
CA VAL A 67 13.75 -16.22 9.61
C VAL A 67 13.52 -17.48 8.77
N ASP A 68 12.84 -17.38 7.62
CA ASP A 68 12.47 -18.54 6.80
C ASP A 68 13.67 -19.43 6.45
N SER A 69 14.82 -18.85 6.12
CA SER A 69 16.06 -19.58 5.82
C SER A 69 16.63 -20.39 6.99
N ALA A 70 16.26 -20.04 8.23
CA ALA A 70 16.62 -20.78 9.44
C ALA A 70 15.61 -21.88 9.79
N SER A 71 14.47 -21.92 9.08
CA SER A 71 13.38 -22.85 9.34
C SER A 71 13.74 -24.23 8.77
N SER A 72 13.91 -25.22 9.65
CA SER A 72 13.19 -26.46 9.34
C SER A 72 11.70 -26.10 9.44
N ARG A 73 10.86 -26.45 8.45
CA ARG A 73 9.41 -26.07 8.45
C ARG A 73 8.67 -26.45 9.74
N ASN A 74 9.28 -27.31 10.56
CA ASN A 74 8.75 -27.83 11.82
C ASN A 74 9.60 -27.39 13.03
N ALA A 75 10.24 -26.22 12.98
CA ALA A 75 10.97 -25.69 14.13
C ALA A 75 10.07 -25.70 15.37
N SER A 76 10.52 -26.39 16.41
CA SER A 76 9.78 -26.46 17.69
C SER A 76 9.91 -25.13 18.42
N VAL A 77 8.83 -24.74 19.09
CA VAL A 77 8.73 -23.55 19.96
C VAL A 77 8.59 -23.95 21.43
N GLN A 78 8.78 -25.23 21.72
CA GLN A 78 8.75 -25.82 23.06
C GLN A 78 9.87 -26.85 23.23
N ASP A 79 10.24 -27.10 24.47
CA ASP A 79 11.19 -28.15 24.83
C ASP A 79 10.53 -29.55 24.97
N SER A 80 11.32 -30.55 25.37
CA SER A 80 10.83 -31.92 25.58
C SER A 80 9.82 -32.05 26.73
N THR A 81 9.75 -31.06 27.62
CA THR A 81 8.80 -30.99 28.74
C THR A 81 7.52 -30.25 28.40
N LYS A 82 7.36 -29.79 27.15
CA LYS A 82 6.26 -28.92 26.66
C LYS A 82 6.30 -27.50 27.25
N THR A 83 7.43 -27.08 27.78
CA THR A 83 7.62 -25.70 28.23
C THR A 83 7.94 -24.82 27.01
N PRO A 84 7.29 -23.66 26.86
CA PRO A 84 7.54 -22.76 25.74
C PRO A 84 8.98 -22.20 25.80
N LEU A 85 9.65 -22.09 24.65
CA LEU A 85 11.01 -21.54 24.58
C LEU A 85 11.03 -20.08 25.06
N SER A 86 12.04 -19.72 25.86
CA SER A 86 12.26 -18.36 26.35
C SER A 86 13.31 -17.59 25.55
N SER A 87 13.66 -18.08 24.36
CA SER A 87 14.68 -17.49 23.49
C SER A 87 14.36 -16.04 23.11
N THR A 88 15.39 -15.21 23.20
CA THR A 88 15.34 -13.78 22.88
C THR A 88 15.81 -13.51 21.45
N PRO A 89 15.48 -12.33 20.88
CA PRO A 89 16.01 -11.92 19.59
C PRO A 89 17.54 -11.82 19.59
N GLN A 90 18.19 -11.45 20.70
CA GLN A 90 19.67 -11.41 20.77
C GLN A 90 20.28 -12.82 20.66
N GLU A 91 19.76 -13.78 21.41
CA GLU A 91 20.26 -15.17 21.42
C GLU A 91 20.07 -15.88 20.08
N THR A 92 19.04 -15.48 19.33
CA THR A 92 18.67 -16.11 18.05
C THR A 92 19.15 -15.34 16.82
N GLU A 93 19.96 -14.29 17.00
CA GLU A 93 20.38 -13.38 15.92
C GLU A 93 19.20 -12.84 15.10
N GLY A 94 18.12 -12.41 15.79
CA GLY A 94 16.89 -11.93 15.17
C GLY A 94 16.09 -13.01 14.46
N GLY A 95 16.17 -14.25 14.95
CA GLY A 95 15.45 -15.40 14.40
C GLY A 95 16.23 -16.22 13.36
N ARG A 96 17.51 -15.94 13.14
CA ARG A 96 18.37 -16.62 12.14
C ARG A 96 18.92 -17.96 12.59
N THR A 97 19.01 -18.20 13.89
CA THR A 97 19.51 -19.47 14.44
C THR A 97 18.41 -20.30 15.11
N GLY A 98 17.22 -19.73 15.30
CA GLY A 98 16.06 -20.40 15.86
C GLY A 98 14.90 -19.43 16.14
N PRO A 99 13.72 -19.93 16.56
CA PRO A 99 12.59 -19.08 16.88
C PRO A 99 12.83 -18.31 18.18
N TYR A 100 12.37 -17.06 18.25
CA TYR A 100 12.34 -16.26 19.48
C TYR A 100 10.93 -15.78 19.80
N LYS A 101 10.66 -15.51 21.09
CA LYS A 101 9.37 -14.97 21.53
C LYS A 101 9.35 -13.46 21.29
N ALA A 102 8.46 -12.98 20.43
CA ALA A 102 8.37 -11.57 20.04
C ALA A 102 7.21 -10.82 20.70
N ALA A 103 6.11 -11.51 21.00
CA ALA A 103 4.98 -10.91 21.72
C ALA A 103 4.33 -11.93 22.67
N ALA A 104 3.70 -11.40 23.72
CA ALA A 104 2.83 -12.13 24.62
C ALA A 104 1.58 -11.27 24.87
N PHE A 105 0.41 -11.87 24.84
CA PHE A 105 -0.86 -11.19 25.10
C PHE A 105 -1.92 -12.17 25.60
N ASP A 106 -2.90 -11.65 26.34
CA ASP A 106 -4.00 -12.46 26.87
C ASP A 106 -4.86 -13.06 25.76
N LEU A 107 -5.38 -14.26 26.00
CA LEU A 107 -6.38 -14.87 25.13
C LEU A 107 -7.70 -14.09 25.25
N SER A 108 -8.13 -13.45 24.17
CA SER A 108 -9.42 -12.75 24.12
C SER A 108 -10.53 -13.72 23.68
N PRO A 109 -11.61 -13.88 24.47
CA PRO A 109 -12.77 -14.67 24.06
C PRO A 109 -13.45 -14.09 22.81
N CYS A 110 -14.00 -14.95 21.97
CA CYS A 110 -14.71 -14.53 20.76
C CYS A 110 -15.92 -13.64 21.02
N SER A 111 -16.60 -13.88 22.15
CA SER A 111 -17.78 -13.12 22.57
C SER A 111 -17.47 -11.68 22.95
N ASP A 112 -16.20 -11.38 23.28
CA ASP A 112 -15.80 -10.15 23.97
C ASP A 112 -15.09 -9.18 23.03
N LEU A 113 -15.22 -9.39 21.72
CA LEU A 113 -14.53 -8.61 20.71
C LEU A 113 -15.18 -7.23 20.52
N PRO A 114 -14.41 -6.12 20.59
CA PRO A 114 -14.97 -4.78 20.47
C PRO A 114 -15.49 -4.54 19.05
N SER A 115 -16.70 -3.97 18.91
CA SER A 115 -17.26 -3.67 17.60
C SER A 115 -16.37 -2.69 16.81
N LEU A 116 -16.08 -3.04 15.55
CA LEU A 116 -15.33 -2.19 14.64
C LEU A 116 -16.11 -0.92 14.24
N ASP A 117 -17.44 -0.92 14.37
CA ASP A 117 -18.29 0.25 14.13
C ASP A 117 -18.14 1.33 15.22
N ALA A 118 -17.55 0.97 16.37
CA ALA A 118 -17.24 1.89 17.46
C ALA A 118 -16.01 2.76 17.17
N VAL A 119 -15.24 2.48 16.10
CA VAL A 119 -14.10 3.31 15.64
C VAL A 119 -14.62 4.57 14.93
N ARG A 120 -15.44 5.37 15.62
CA ARG A 120 -15.78 6.74 15.22
C ARG A 120 -14.89 7.76 15.92
N ASP A 121 -14.27 7.37 17.03
CA ASP A 121 -13.33 8.19 17.79
C ASP A 121 -11.90 7.70 17.58
N VAL A 122 -11.06 8.57 17.02
CA VAL A 122 -9.64 8.28 16.75
C VAL A 122 -8.88 7.94 18.04
N SER A 123 -9.33 8.45 19.19
CA SER A 123 -8.70 8.15 20.49
C SER A 123 -8.81 6.68 20.89
N GLN A 124 -9.87 5.98 20.45
CA GLN A 124 -10.11 4.56 20.75
C GLN A 124 -9.53 3.62 19.69
N ALA A 125 -9.11 4.14 18.54
CA ALA A 125 -8.63 3.34 17.41
C ALA A 125 -7.45 2.44 17.79
N SER A 126 -6.51 2.93 18.62
CA SER A 126 -5.36 2.12 19.05
C SER A 126 -5.76 0.95 19.95
N GLU A 127 -6.72 1.16 20.86
CA GLU A 127 -7.18 0.12 21.78
C GLU A 127 -7.95 -0.96 21.02
N ILE A 128 -8.86 -0.55 20.13
CA ILE A 128 -9.63 -1.45 19.28
C ILE A 128 -8.67 -2.25 18.38
N LEU A 129 -7.74 -1.59 17.68
CA LEU A 129 -6.77 -2.29 16.82
C LEU A 129 -5.91 -3.27 17.61
N ASN A 130 -5.57 -2.97 18.87
CA ASN A 130 -4.82 -3.90 19.71
C ASN A 130 -5.62 -5.16 20.08
N ALA A 131 -6.96 -5.12 20.07
CA ALA A 131 -7.78 -6.32 20.24
C ALA A 131 -7.69 -7.28 19.03
N TYR A 132 -7.49 -6.73 17.82
CA TYR A 132 -7.49 -7.50 16.57
C TYR A 132 -6.09 -7.84 16.06
N LEU A 133 -5.10 -7.02 16.35
CA LEU A 133 -3.78 -7.09 15.72
C LEU A 133 -2.66 -7.27 16.74
N VAL A 134 -1.58 -7.89 16.27
CA VAL A 134 -0.27 -7.85 16.92
C VAL A 134 0.77 -7.36 15.92
N ARG A 135 1.62 -6.43 16.35
CA ARG A 135 2.71 -5.89 15.53
C ARG A 135 4.04 -6.42 16.01
N VAL A 136 4.83 -6.97 15.08
CA VAL A 136 6.22 -7.35 15.29
C VAL A 136 7.12 -6.22 14.80
N GLY A 137 8.18 -5.92 15.55
CA GLY A 137 9.18 -4.92 15.17
C GLY A 137 9.00 -3.52 15.76
N ILE A 138 8.18 -3.34 16.80
CA ILE A 138 7.79 -2.01 17.28
C ILE A 138 8.76 -1.40 18.31
N ASN A 139 9.62 -2.20 18.96
CA ASN A 139 10.49 -1.73 20.03
C ASN A 139 11.88 -1.35 19.52
N GLY A 140 12.02 -0.13 18.99
CA GLY A 140 13.27 0.37 18.40
C GLY A 140 14.49 0.40 19.32
N THR A 141 14.29 0.45 20.64
CA THR A 141 15.37 0.62 21.62
C THR A 141 15.67 -0.62 22.47
N CYS A 142 14.87 -1.70 22.37
CA CYS A 142 14.96 -2.80 23.35
C CYS A 142 16.25 -3.64 23.24
N LEU A 143 16.99 -3.53 22.13
CA LEU A 143 18.31 -4.15 21.99
C LEU A 143 19.44 -3.28 22.56
N SER A 144 19.25 -1.97 22.59
CA SER A 144 20.28 -0.99 22.99
C SER A 144 20.11 -0.46 24.41
N ASP A 145 18.89 -0.51 24.96
CA ASP A 145 18.58 -0.04 26.31
C ASP A 145 18.82 -1.17 27.33
N PRO A 146 19.85 -1.07 28.20
CA PRO A 146 20.14 -2.09 29.21
C PRO A 146 19.08 -2.17 30.31
N ASN A 147 18.23 -1.15 30.45
CA ASN A 147 17.16 -1.09 31.44
C ASN A 147 15.78 -1.39 30.83
N PHE A 148 15.73 -1.89 29.60
CA PHE A 148 14.48 -2.20 28.93
C PHE A 148 13.65 -3.19 29.78
N ARG A 149 12.41 -2.80 30.07
CA ARG A 149 11.47 -3.62 30.86
C ARG A 149 10.45 -4.28 29.92
N GLY A 150 10.29 -5.59 30.04
CA GLY A 150 9.31 -6.37 29.29
C GLY A 150 9.92 -7.19 28.16
N LEU A 151 9.05 -7.72 27.29
CA LEU A 151 9.47 -8.56 26.16
C LEU A 151 10.00 -7.70 25.02
N CYS A 152 11.21 -7.98 24.56
CA CYS A 152 11.84 -7.23 23.47
C CYS A 152 11.30 -7.69 22.11
N ASN A 153 10.68 -6.75 21.40
CA ASN A 153 10.13 -6.94 20.05
C ASN A 153 10.84 -6.00 19.06
N PRO A 154 12.12 -6.26 18.74
CA PRO A 154 12.97 -5.32 18.03
C PRO A 154 12.64 -5.24 16.54
N PRO A 155 12.99 -4.12 15.86
CA PRO A 155 12.80 -3.96 14.42
C PRO A 155 13.31 -5.16 13.62
N LEU A 156 12.48 -5.65 12.69
CA LEU A 156 12.84 -6.73 11.77
C LEU A 156 13.87 -6.25 10.74
N SER A 157 14.63 -7.19 10.19
CA SER A 157 15.56 -6.89 9.10
C SER A 157 14.82 -6.62 7.80
N ALA A 158 15.31 -5.64 7.03
CA ALA A 158 14.80 -5.32 5.71
C ALA A 158 14.98 -6.47 4.70
N ALA A 159 14.10 -6.55 3.70
CA ALA A 159 14.17 -7.53 2.61
C ALA A 159 14.38 -8.99 3.07
N THR A 160 13.83 -9.35 4.23
CA THR A 160 14.02 -10.64 4.88
C THR A 160 12.67 -11.34 5.03
N GLU A 161 12.65 -12.65 4.78
CA GLU A 161 11.46 -13.49 4.93
C GLU A 161 11.40 -14.07 6.34
N TYR A 162 10.28 -13.86 7.00
CA TYR A 162 9.99 -14.33 8.36
C TYR A 162 8.80 -15.27 8.38
N ARG A 163 8.77 -16.16 9.36
CA ARG A 163 7.61 -16.99 9.70
C ARG A 163 7.17 -16.71 11.12
N PHE A 164 5.89 -16.89 11.34
CA PHE A 164 5.22 -16.59 12.60
C PHE A 164 4.44 -17.80 13.10
N LYS A 165 4.35 -17.96 14.42
CA LYS A 165 3.56 -19.04 15.05
C LYS A 165 2.97 -18.56 16.36
N TYR A 166 1.68 -18.86 16.56
CA TYR A 166 1.01 -18.63 17.84
C TYR A 166 1.03 -19.90 18.68
N VAL A 167 1.22 -19.72 19.99
CA VAL A 167 1.28 -20.79 20.98
C VAL A 167 0.41 -20.39 22.16
N LEU A 168 -0.55 -21.26 22.51
CA LEU A 168 -1.38 -21.10 23.70
C LEU A 168 -0.67 -21.72 24.90
N VAL A 169 -0.46 -20.93 25.94
CA VAL A 169 0.23 -21.36 27.16
C VAL A 169 -0.71 -21.21 28.35
N ASN A 170 -0.83 -22.28 29.14
CA ASN A 170 -1.51 -22.19 30.42
C ASN A 170 -0.54 -21.57 31.44
N ILE A 171 -0.89 -20.41 31.98
CA ILE A 171 0.00 -19.64 32.86
C ILE A 171 0.18 -20.35 34.21
N SER A 172 -0.82 -21.11 34.67
CA SER A 172 -0.76 -21.83 35.95
C SER A 172 0.21 -23.00 35.90
N THR A 173 0.28 -23.72 34.77
CA THR A 173 1.19 -24.86 34.61
C THR A 173 2.50 -24.50 33.91
N GLY A 174 2.55 -23.37 33.21
CA GLY A 174 3.70 -22.97 32.37
C GLY A 174 3.89 -23.83 31.12
N LEU A 175 2.86 -24.58 30.71
CA LEU A 175 2.96 -25.56 29.62
C LEU A 175 2.20 -25.11 28.38
N VAL A 176 2.73 -25.46 27.21
CA VAL A 176 2.03 -25.32 25.93
C VAL A 176 0.84 -26.27 25.89
N GLN A 177 -0.33 -25.70 25.58
CA GLN A 177 -1.59 -26.42 25.48
C GLN A 177 -1.97 -26.66 24.02
N ASP A 178 -1.78 -25.64 23.19
CA ASP A 178 -2.07 -25.70 21.77
C ASP A 178 -1.17 -24.75 20.97
N GLN A 179 -1.09 -24.93 19.66
CA GLN A 179 -0.24 -24.14 18.77
C GLN A 179 -0.74 -24.17 17.32
N THR A 180 -0.45 -23.11 16.58
CA THR A 180 -0.74 -23.03 15.15
C THR A 180 0.33 -23.73 14.31
N LEU A 181 0.06 -23.87 13.01
CA LEU A 181 1.16 -24.04 12.06
C LEU A 181 2.02 -22.76 12.01
N TRP A 182 3.23 -22.91 11.48
CA TRP A 182 3.99 -21.76 11.03
C TRP A 182 3.28 -21.09 9.84
N SER A 183 3.28 -19.76 9.81
CA SER A 183 2.77 -18.99 8.68
C SER A 183 3.54 -19.29 7.40
N ASP A 184 2.95 -18.91 6.27
CA ASP A 184 3.70 -18.71 5.04
C ASP A 184 4.81 -17.65 5.24
N PRO A 185 5.89 -17.69 4.46
CA PRO A 185 6.95 -16.69 4.52
C PRO A 185 6.41 -15.31 4.23
N VAL A 186 6.66 -14.37 5.14
CA VAL A 186 6.30 -12.97 5.01
C VAL A 186 7.58 -12.16 4.80
N ARG A 187 7.68 -11.50 3.66
CA ARG A 187 8.85 -10.70 3.30
C ARG A 187 8.70 -9.25 3.73
N THR A 188 9.64 -8.74 4.52
CA THR A 188 9.74 -7.29 4.80
C THR A 188 10.16 -6.53 3.54
N ASN A 189 9.72 -5.28 3.44
CA ASN A 189 10.02 -4.45 2.26
C ASN A 189 11.51 -4.11 2.16
N ARG A 190 11.94 -3.73 0.94
CA ARG A 190 13.26 -3.18 0.69
C ARG A 190 13.17 -1.65 0.66
N LEU A 191 14.17 -0.97 1.23
CA LEU A 191 14.34 0.46 1.01
C LEU A 191 14.56 0.73 -0.47
N THR A 192 13.72 1.59 -1.05
CA THR A 192 14.08 2.24 -2.32
C THR A 192 15.15 3.28 -1.96
N PRO A 193 16.38 3.17 -2.48
CA PRO A 193 17.42 4.13 -2.15
C PRO A 193 17.00 5.53 -2.59
N TYR A 194 17.34 6.56 -1.80
CA TYR A 194 16.99 7.94 -2.12
C TYR A 194 17.47 8.36 -3.51
N SER A 195 18.62 7.85 -3.96
CA SER A 195 19.16 8.08 -5.30
C SER A 195 18.33 7.50 -6.44
N ALA A 196 17.44 6.53 -6.17
CA ALA A 196 16.50 5.98 -7.14
C ALA A 196 15.13 6.69 -7.09
N ILE A 197 14.91 7.58 -6.12
CA ILE A 197 13.71 8.41 -6.08
C ILE A 197 13.91 9.52 -7.10
N ASP A 198 13.21 9.40 -8.22
CA ASP A 198 13.13 10.46 -9.21
C ASP A 198 12.38 11.66 -8.61
N THR A 199 13.15 12.64 -8.16
CA THR A 199 12.65 13.91 -7.63
C THR A 199 12.43 14.94 -8.74
N TRP A 200 12.66 14.58 -10.01
CA TRP A 200 12.58 15.51 -11.12
C TRP A 200 11.12 15.94 -11.38
N PRO A 201 10.79 17.24 -11.25
CA PRO A 201 9.43 17.73 -11.47
C PRO A 201 8.94 17.57 -12.92
N GLY A 202 9.87 17.43 -13.86
CA GLY A 202 9.59 17.51 -15.30
C GLY A 202 8.76 16.36 -15.90
N ARG A 203 8.54 15.27 -15.15
CA ARG A 203 7.67 14.17 -15.61
C ARG A 203 6.18 14.47 -15.41
N ARG A 204 5.84 15.51 -14.66
CA ARG A 204 4.48 16.06 -14.59
C ARG A 204 4.49 17.53 -15.02
N SER A 205 4.39 17.71 -16.33
CA SER A 205 3.71 18.86 -16.95
C SER A 205 4.48 20.16 -17.18
N GLY A 206 5.62 20.07 -17.88
CA GLY A 206 6.09 21.23 -18.65
C GLY A 206 5.00 21.78 -19.59
N GLY A 207 4.19 20.89 -20.18
CA GLY A 207 3.06 21.27 -21.03
C GLY A 207 2.00 22.11 -20.32
N MET A 208 1.61 21.78 -19.08
CA MET A 208 0.63 22.58 -18.34
C MET A 208 1.19 23.95 -17.97
N ILE A 209 2.48 24.09 -17.66
CA ILE A 209 3.12 25.39 -17.40
C ILE A 209 3.08 26.26 -18.66
N VAL A 210 3.38 25.68 -19.83
CA VAL A 210 3.33 26.39 -21.11
C VAL A 210 1.89 26.80 -21.43
N ILE A 211 0.91 25.90 -21.25
CA ILE A 211 -0.50 26.17 -21.50
C ILE A 211 -1.02 27.27 -20.56
N THR A 212 -0.72 27.21 -19.26
CA THR A 212 -1.17 28.25 -18.31
C THR A 212 -0.50 29.59 -18.57
N SER A 213 0.76 29.61 -19.01
CA SER A 213 1.46 30.84 -19.40
C SER A 213 0.84 31.50 -20.65
N ILE A 214 0.51 30.70 -21.68
CA ILE A 214 -0.16 31.20 -22.88
C ILE A 214 -1.56 31.72 -22.54
N LEU A 215 -2.37 30.91 -21.82
CA LEU A 215 -3.75 31.27 -21.49
C LEU A 215 -3.82 32.49 -20.55
N GLY A 216 -2.82 32.66 -19.68
CA GLY A 216 -2.71 33.82 -18.79
C GLY A 216 -2.24 35.11 -19.46
N SER A 217 -1.41 35.03 -20.50
CA SER A 217 -0.87 36.22 -21.19
C SER A 217 -1.75 36.71 -22.35
N LEU A 218 -2.51 35.82 -22.99
CA LEU A 218 -3.43 36.14 -24.09
C LEU A 218 -4.43 37.28 -23.78
N PRO A 219 -5.11 37.37 -22.61
CA PRO A 219 -6.02 38.48 -22.34
C PRO A 219 -5.31 39.84 -22.27
N PHE A 220 -4.05 39.89 -21.82
CA PHE A 220 -3.27 41.12 -21.78
C PHE A 220 -2.98 41.62 -23.21
N PHE A 221 -2.55 40.73 -24.11
CA PHE A 221 -2.34 41.09 -25.51
C PHE A 221 -3.63 41.53 -26.21
N LEU A 222 -4.76 40.88 -25.92
CA LEU A 222 -6.06 41.28 -26.44
C LEU A 222 -6.47 42.68 -25.96
N LEU A 223 -6.23 43.02 -24.70
CA LEU A 223 -6.51 44.36 -24.16
C LEU A 223 -5.65 45.44 -24.82
N VAL A 224 -4.36 45.19 -25.03
CA VAL A 224 -3.46 46.11 -25.73
C VAL A 224 -3.92 46.33 -27.17
N GLY A 225 -4.28 45.26 -27.89
CA GLY A 225 -4.82 45.35 -29.25
C GLY A 225 -6.13 46.14 -29.31
N PHE A 226 -7.04 45.90 -28.38
CA PHE A 226 -8.31 46.62 -28.29
C PHE A 226 -8.12 48.11 -27.99
N ALA A 227 -7.24 48.44 -27.05
CA ALA A 227 -6.88 49.83 -26.76
C ALA A 227 -6.26 50.52 -27.98
N GLY A 228 -5.37 49.84 -28.70
CA GLY A 228 -4.79 50.34 -29.95
C GLY A 228 -5.86 50.61 -31.02
N ALA A 229 -6.82 49.70 -31.20
CA ALA A 229 -7.92 49.87 -32.14
C ALA A 229 -8.82 51.07 -31.79
N ILE A 230 -9.10 51.29 -30.49
CA ILE A 230 -9.84 52.47 -30.04
C ILE A 230 -9.07 53.75 -30.40
N VAL A 231 -7.77 53.81 -30.07
CA VAL A 231 -6.95 54.99 -30.37
C VAL A 231 -6.90 55.25 -31.88
N LEU A 232 -6.69 54.21 -32.69
CA LEU A 232 -6.70 54.33 -34.15
C LEU A 232 -8.05 54.84 -34.67
N SER A 233 -9.17 54.31 -34.17
CA SER A 233 -10.51 54.78 -34.58
C SER A 233 -10.80 56.23 -34.18
N LEU A 234 -10.26 56.69 -33.04
CA LEU A 234 -10.39 58.07 -32.59
C LEU A 234 -9.52 59.02 -33.43
N MET A 235 -8.33 58.56 -33.87
CA MET A 235 -7.48 59.34 -34.77
C MET A 235 -8.06 59.41 -36.19
N ASP A 236 -8.70 58.34 -36.67
CA ASP A 236 -9.38 58.32 -37.98
C ASP A 236 -10.62 59.23 -38.00
N MET A 237 -11.31 59.37 -36.87
CA MET A 237 -12.43 60.32 -36.69
C MET A 237 -11.96 61.78 -36.55
N GLY A 238 -10.68 62.03 -36.27
CA GLY A 238 -10.09 63.37 -36.16
C GLY A 238 -9.48 63.90 -37.46
N GLY A 239 -9.43 63.09 -38.52
CA GLY A 239 -8.88 63.44 -39.83
C GLY A 239 -9.91 63.77 -40.90
N ALA A 240 -11.21 63.65 -40.60
CA ALA A 240 -12.29 63.91 -41.55
C ALA A 240 -12.94 65.29 -41.30
N ASP A 241 -12.17 66.35 -41.52
CA ASP A 241 -12.73 67.68 -41.81
C ASP A 241 -11.90 68.32 -42.94
N GLY A 242 -12.49 68.36 -44.14
CA GLY A 242 -12.03 69.17 -45.25
C GLY A 242 -11.68 68.41 -46.54
N GLU A 243 -12.49 68.67 -47.57
CA GLU A 243 -12.20 68.48 -49.01
C GLU A 243 -12.64 67.15 -49.66
N MET A 244 -13.95 67.05 -49.93
CA MET A 244 -14.43 66.29 -51.08
C MET A 244 -14.07 67.05 -52.37
N THR A 245 -12.98 66.67 -53.02
CA THR A 245 -12.77 66.99 -54.45
C THR A 245 -12.95 65.72 -55.25
N HIS A 246 -14.13 65.58 -55.85
CA HIS A 246 -14.33 64.67 -56.97
C HIS A 246 -13.47 65.16 -58.12
N ASP A 247 -12.49 64.37 -58.54
CA ASP A 247 -11.98 64.43 -59.90
C ASP A 247 -12.19 63.09 -60.59
N SER A 248 -13.12 63.11 -61.54
CA SER A 248 -13.36 62.01 -62.46
C SER A 248 -12.38 62.17 -63.62
N GLN A 249 -11.44 61.25 -63.77
CA GLN A 249 -10.79 61.07 -65.07
C GLN A 249 -10.65 59.58 -65.40
N ILE A 250 -11.57 59.15 -66.28
CA ILE A 250 -11.46 57.96 -67.11
C ILE A 250 -10.28 58.19 -68.10
N THR A 251 -9.36 57.24 -68.25
CA THR A 251 -8.90 56.70 -69.55
C THR A 251 -7.97 55.49 -69.38
N GLN A 252 -8.47 54.39 -69.95
CA GLN A 252 -7.89 53.16 -70.51
C GLN A 252 -6.37 52.87 -70.47
N GLU A 253 -6.09 51.68 -69.91
CA GLU A 253 -5.40 50.51 -70.52
C GLU A 253 -4.13 50.69 -71.38
N ALA A 254 -2.99 50.20 -70.87
CA ALA A 254 -2.03 49.37 -71.60
C ALA A 254 -1.06 48.63 -70.64
N VAL A 255 -1.04 47.30 -70.75
CA VAL A 255 -0.07 46.31 -70.22
C VAL A 255 1.09 46.15 -71.24
N PRO A 256 2.27 45.48 -71.02
CA PRO A 256 2.90 44.82 -69.84
C PRO A 256 4.41 45.16 -69.60
N LYS A 257 5.00 44.52 -68.56
CA LYS A 257 6.26 43.69 -68.56
C LYS A 257 7.19 44.09 -67.39
N GLY A 258 7.62 43.24 -66.44
CA GLY A 258 7.47 41.80 -66.28
C GLY A 258 8.18 41.30 -65.00
N THR A 259 8.12 39.98 -64.81
CA THR A 259 8.97 39.08 -63.96
C THR A 259 8.98 39.27 -62.44
N SER A 260 8.30 38.39 -61.70
CA SER A 260 8.87 37.14 -61.15
C SER A 260 7.89 36.41 -60.20
N GLU A 261 7.51 35.19 -60.57
CA GLU A 261 6.86 34.12 -59.77
C GLU A 261 7.80 33.55 -58.66
N PRO A 262 7.41 32.54 -57.81
CA PRO A 262 6.11 31.87 -57.64
C PRO A 262 5.63 31.57 -56.19
N SER A 263 4.35 31.23 -56.11
CA SER A 263 3.69 30.11 -55.38
C SER A 263 3.69 29.97 -53.85
N TYR A 264 2.47 29.98 -53.30
CA TYR A 264 2.03 29.09 -52.22
C TYR A 264 0.72 28.39 -52.63
N THR A 265 0.75 27.06 -52.67
CA THR A 265 -0.41 26.15 -52.72
C THR A 265 -0.33 25.26 -51.48
N SER A 266 -1.23 25.41 -50.49
CA SER A 266 -2.53 24.76 -50.36
C SER A 266 -2.50 23.30 -49.85
N VAL A 267 -3.09 23.13 -48.65
CA VAL A 267 -4.06 22.07 -48.27
C VAL A 267 -3.54 20.62 -48.08
N ASN A 268 -3.76 20.06 -46.88
CA ASN A 268 -4.53 18.81 -46.73
C ASN A 268 -5.11 18.60 -45.32
N ARG A 269 -6.33 18.06 -45.31
CA ARG A 269 -7.26 17.78 -44.18
C ARG A 269 -7.22 16.29 -43.77
N GLY A 270 -7.07 16.03 -42.46
CA GLY A 270 -7.68 14.97 -41.60
C GLY A 270 -7.41 13.46 -41.87
N PRO A 271 -8.00 12.51 -41.09
CA PRO A 271 -8.05 12.28 -39.61
C PRO A 271 -7.83 10.73 -39.28
N PRO A 272 -8.38 10.07 -38.21
CA PRO A 272 -8.24 10.16 -36.74
C PRO A 272 -7.80 8.83 -36.01
N LEU A 273 -7.69 8.89 -34.67
CA LEU A 273 -7.81 7.86 -33.58
C LEU A 273 -7.83 6.34 -33.90
N ASP A 274 -6.96 5.56 -33.24
CA ASP A 274 -7.27 4.67 -32.08
C ASP A 274 -6.18 3.60 -31.87
N ARG A 275 -5.98 3.16 -30.61
CA ARG A 275 -5.46 1.86 -30.11
C ARG A 275 -4.54 2.00 -28.88
N ALA A 276 -5.11 1.60 -27.74
CA ALA A 276 -4.38 1.22 -26.53
C ALA A 276 -3.72 -0.17 -26.73
N GLU A 277 -2.44 -0.30 -26.37
CA GLU A 277 -1.77 -1.60 -26.28
C GLU A 277 -1.67 -2.07 -24.83
N VAL A 278 -2.31 -3.21 -24.60
CA VAL A 278 -2.17 -4.11 -23.46
C VAL A 278 -0.90 -4.94 -23.69
N TYR A 279 0.05 -4.95 -22.76
CA TYR A 279 1.16 -5.90 -22.80
C TYR A 279 0.92 -7.03 -21.79
N ALA A 280 0.64 -8.21 -22.33
CA ALA A 280 0.56 -9.46 -21.60
C ALA A 280 1.94 -10.17 -21.56
N SER A 281 2.05 -11.01 -20.56
CA SER A 281 3.13 -11.88 -20.11
C SER A 281 3.95 -12.63 -21.16
N LYS A 282 5.22 -12.87 -20.83
CA LYS A 282 6.03 -13.96 -21.38
C LYS A 282 6.77 -14.68 -20.24
N LEU A 283 6.28 -15.88 -19.97
CA LEU A 283 6.93 -17.00 -19.29
C LEU A 283 7.83 -17.71 -20.32
N GLN A 284 9.03 -18.15 -19.92
CA GLN A 284 9.81 -19.22 -20.57
C GLN A 284 10.97 -19.55 -19.61
N ASP A 285 10.88 -20.70 -18.93
CA ASP A 285 11.47 -22.01 -19.27
C ASP A 285 12.92 -22.13 -18.75
#